data_AF-A0A1C5ABE2-F1
#
_entry.id   AF-A0A1C5ABE2-F1
#
_cell.length_a   1.000
_cell.length_b   1.000
_cell.length_c   1.000
_cell.angle_alpha   90.00
_cell.angle_beta   90.00
_cell.angle_gamma   90.00
#
_symmetry.space_group_name_H-M   'P 1'
#
loop_
_entity.id
_entity.type
_entity.pdbx_description
1 polymer ?
#
loop_
_entity_poly.entity_id
_entity_poly.type
_entity_poly.pdbx_seq_one_letter_code
_entity_poly.pdbx_strand_id
1 'polypeptide(L)'
;MRTDLIRKSALTVAGIAATAGGIAGPAIAAQASPAEKAASSVTTNRGHGHGERELNVRYEAQPNFYYCGPAATRNALSVQGKDIDVDAMAREMGTTEDGTNSINDITPVLNKETGKDVYRSVEIKDRKADDKQTDKLRADVVETVDGGRAVVANIAGTAVD
;
A
#
# COMPACT_ATOMS: atom_id res chain seq x y z
N MET A 1 47.27 23.22 29.85
CA MET A 1 46.37 23.06 31.01
C MET A 1 44.95 23.01 30.45
N ARG A 2 44.37 21.81 30.35
CA ARG A 2 43.02 21.58 29.84
C ARG A 2 42.13 21.28 31.04
N THR A 3 40.97 21.90 31.09
CA THR A 3 40.01 21.77 32.21
C THR A 3 39.02 20.68 31.87
N ASP A 4 39.00 19.63 32.69
CA ASP A 4 37.99 18.58 32.69
C ASP A 4 36.65 19.11 33.24
N LEU A 5 35.54 18.72 32.61
CA LEU A 5 34.23 18.71 33.24
C LEU A 5 33.50 17.40 32.90
N ILE A 6 33.07 16.77 33.98
CA ILE A 6 32.60 15.39 34.17
C ILE A 6 31.07 15.31 34.08
N ARG A 7 30.56 14.07 33.86
CA ARG A 7 29.23 13.48 34.24
C ARG A 7 28.09 13.64 33.20
N LYS A 8 27.28 12.64 32.84
CA LYS A 8 26.77 11.41 33.51
C LYS A 8 26.23 10.38 32.48
N SER A 9 26.46 9.09 32.78
CA SER A 9 25.50 7.95 32.80
C SER A 9 24.67 7.61 31.55
N ALA A 10 24.43 6.35 31.15
CA ALA A 10 24.84 5.02 31.60
C ALA A 10 24.57 4.04 30.44
N LEU A 11 25.46 3.06 30.31
CA LEU A 11 25.43 1.98 29.35
C LEU A 11 24.66 0.81 29.99
N THR A 12 23.58 0.31 29.38
CA THR A 12 22.96 -0.95 29.81
C THR A 12 23.19 -2.01 28.74
N VAL A 13 24.23 -2.80 28.98
CA VAL A 13 24.45 -4.11 28.35
C VAL A 13 23.92 -5.15 29.32
N ALA A 14 23.00 -6.01 28.87
CA ALA A 14 22.59 -7.20 29.60
C ALA A 14 22.74 -8.43 28.68
N GLY A 15 23.92 -9.04 28.72
CA GLY A 15 24.11 -10.49 28.66
C GLY A 15 24.70 -10.90 30.03
N ILE A 16 24.73 -12.14 30.50
CA ILE A 16 24.67 -13.50 29.94
C ILE A 16 24.15 -14.41 31.08
N ALA A 17 23.78 -15.64 30.74
CA ALA A 17 24.15 -16.87 31.46
C ALA A 17 22.96 -17.69 31.97
N ALA A 18 22.70 -18.77 31.23
CA ALA A 18 22.04 -19.96 31.71
C ALA A 18 22.88 -20.66 32.79
N THR A 19 22.24 -21.06 33.88
CA THR A 19 22.72 -22.14 34.75
C THR A 19 21.61 -23.15 34.93
N ALA A 20 21.93 -24.39 34.55
CA ALA A 20 21.07 -25.57 34.66
C ALA A 20 20.78 -25.92 36.13
N GLY A 21 19.56 -26.38 36.39
CA GLY A 21 19.13 -26.99 37.65
C GLY A 21 17.86 -27.78 37.40
N GLY A 22 17.98 -29.11 37.37
CA GLY A 22 16.90 -30.03 37.03
C GLY A 22 15.91 -30.25 38.18
N ILE A 23 14.63 -30.38 37.83
CA ILE A 23 13.62 -31.10 38.61
C ILE A 23 12.59 -31.68 37.64
N ALA A 24 12.25 -32.95 37.84
CA ALA A 24 11.47 -33.80 36.96
C ALA A 24 10.02 -33.32 36.73
N GLY A 25 9.58 -33.35 35.48
CA GLY A 25 8.19 -33.15 35.04
C GLY A 25 8.00 -33.77 33.65
N PRO A 26 6.80 -34.27 33.30
CA PRO A 26 6.62 -35.19 32.18
C PRO A 26 6.91 -34.54 30.83
N ALA A 27 7.61 -35.31 29.99
CA ALA A 27 8.01 -34.94 28.63
C ALA A 27 6.78 -34.76 27.72
N ILE A 28 6.53 -33.53 27.30
CA ILE A 28 5.81 -33.22 26.07
C ILE A 28 6.85 -32.80 25.03
N ALA A 29 7.00 -33.63 24.00
CA ALA A 29 7.82 -33.33 22.85
C ALA A 29 7.33 -32.02 22.20
N ALA A 30 8.18 -30.99 22.23
CA ALA A 30 7.96 -29.76 21.50
C ALA A 30 8.13 -30.05 20.01
N GLN A 31 7.01 -30.19 19.32
CA GLN A 31 6.96 -30.31 17.87
C GLN A 31 7.21 -28.90 17.32
N ALA A 32 8.39 -28.69 16.74
CA ALA A 32 8.71 -27.47 16.01
C ALA A 32 7.98 -27.53 14.65
N SER A 33 6.72 -27.11 14.62
CA SER A 33 6.03 -26.79 13.37
C SER A 33 6.59 -25.47 12.83
N PRO A 34 6.90 -25.36 11.53
CA PRO A 34 7.21 -24.07 10.93
C PRO A 34 6.04 -23.13 11.16
N ALA A 35 6.34 -21.91 11.64
CA ALA A 35 5.38 -20.83 11.67
C ALA A 35 4.99 -20.50 10.21
N GLU A 36 3.92 -21.15 9.75
CA GLU A 36 3.15 -20.71 8.60
C GLU A 36 2.72 -19.28 8.94
N LYS A 37 3.35 -18.30 8.28
CA LYS A 37 2.86 -16.92 8.24
C LYS A 37 1.39 -17.03 7.86
N ALA A 38 0.52 -16.88 8.86
CA ALA A 38 -0.89 -16.71 8.62
C ALA A 38 -1.00 -15.52 7.67
N ALA A 39 -1.37 -15.81 6.43
CA ALA A 39 -1.76 -14.79 5.48
C ALA A 39 -2.90 -14.04 6.17
N SER A 40 -2.64 -12.81 6.60
CA SER A 40 -3.67 -11.91 7.11
C SER A 40 -4.73 -11.83 6.04
N SER A 41 -5.83 -12.54 6.24
CA SER A 41 -7.01 -12.43 5.41
C SER A 41 -7.44 -10.97 5.50
N VAL A 42 -7.31 -10.24 4.38
CA VAL A 42 -7.78 -8.87 4.24
C VAL A 42 -9.30 -8.92 4.35
N THR A 43 -9.81 -8.87 5.57
CA THR A 43 -11.22 -8.63 5.84
C THR A 43 -11.42 -7.13 5.67
N THR A 44 -11.82 -6.71 4.47
CA THR A 44 -12.54 -5.45 4.36
C THR A 44 -13.85 -5.65 5.12
N ASN A 45 -14.12 -4.82 6.12
CA ASN A 45 -15.41 -4.82 6.80
C ASN A 45 -16.44 -4.31 5.79
N ARG A 46 -16.95 -5.20 4.94
CA ARG A 46 -17.87 -4.86 3.85
C ARG A 46 -19.26 -4.67 4.45
N GLY A 47 -19.45 -3.52 5.09
CA GLY A 47 -20.77 -3.04 5.48
C GLY A 47 -21.61 -2.82 4.23
N HIS A 48 -22.67 -3.60 4.08
CA HIS A 48 -23.75 -3.30 3.14
C HIS A 48 -24.62 -2.20 3.77
N GLY A 49 -24.25 -0.94 3.57
CA GLY A 49 -24.98 0.23 4.08
C GLY A 49 -24.19 1.52 3.93
N HIS A 50 -24.85 2.66 4.21
CA HIS A 50 -24.29 4.02 4.29
C HIS A 50 -23.26 4.20 5.43
N GLY A 51 -22.36 3.24 5.62
CA GLY A 51 -21.27 3.27 6.58
C GLY A 51 -19.98 3.76 5.94
N GLU A 52 -19.04 4.15 6.80
CA GLU A 52 -17.67 4.44 6.41
C GLU A 52 -17.03 3.26 5.67
N ARG A 53 -16.20 3.54 4.67
CA ARG A 53 -15.43 2.53 3.96
C ARG A 53 -13.95 2.82 4.07
N GLU A 54 -13.20 1.78 4.39
CA GLU A 54 -11.76 1.84 4.52
C GLU A 54 -11.12 0.73 3.69
N LEU A 55 -10.02 1.07 3.01
CA LEU A 55 -9.17 0.13 2.30
C LEU A 55 -7.82 0.08 3.00
N ASN A 56 -7.33 -1.12 3.28
CA ASN A 56 -6.01 -1.30 3.86
C ASN A 56 -4.94 -1.17 2.76
N VAL A 57 -4.52 0.07 2.52
CA VAL A 57 -3.44 0.41 1.58
C VAL A 57 -2.09 0.27 2.30
N ARG A 58 -1.21 -0.60 1.80
CA ARG A 58 0.19 -0.63 2.22
C ARG A 58 0.95 0.45 1.49
N TYR A 59 0.88 1.66 2.03
CA TYR A 59 1.44 2.86 1.43
C TYR A 59 2.97 2.81 1.32
N GLU A 60 3.49 3.22 0.18
CA GLU A 60 4.87 3.60 -0.03
C GLU A 60 4.94 4.86 -0.89
N ALA A 61 5.88 5.74 -0.55
CA ALA A 61 6.12 6.96 -1.32
C ALA A 61 6.82 6.64 -2.65
N GLN A 62 6.58 7.48 -3.66
CA GLN A 62 7.35 7.38 -4.91
C GLN A 62 8.84 7.65 -4.65
N PRO A 63 9.75 6.87 -5.27
CA PRO A 63 11.19 7.01 -5.02
C PRO A 63 11.83 8.23 -5.71
N ASN A 64 11.15 8.82 -6.70
CA ASN A 64 11.62 9.96 -7.48
C ASN A 64 10.42 10.79 -7.97
N PHE A 65 10.66 11.93 -8.63
CA PHE A 65 9.60 12.86 -9.03
C PHE A 65 8.67 12.36 -10.16
N TYR A 66 9.10 11.37 -10.95
CA TYR A 66 8.38 10.89 -12.15
C TYR A 66 7.63 9.56 -11.94
N TYR A 67 7.76 8.93 -10.77
CA TYR A 67 7.11 7.64 -10.43
C TYR A 67 5.73 7.77 -9.78
N CYS A 68 5.04 8.90 -9.94
CA CYS A 68 3.71 9.09 -9.35
C CYS A 68 2.70 8.02 -9.81
N GLY A 69 2.65 7.70 -11.11
CA GLY A 69 1.79 6.66 -11.68
C GLY A 69 2.09 5.25 -11.14
N PRO A 70 3.35 4.76 -11.25
CA PRO A 70 3.75 3.45 -10.72
C PRO A 70 3.54 3.32 -9.20
N ALA A 71 3.92 4.33 -8.42
CA ALA A 71 3.75 4.29 -6.97
C ALA A 71 2.27 4.28 -6.56
N ALA A 72 1.43 5.10 -7.19
CA ALA A 72 -0.01 5.10 -6.94
C ALA A 72 -0.64 3.74 -7.29
N THR A 73 -0.22 3.14 -8.40
CA THR A 73 -0.73 1.85 -8.86
C THR A 73 -0.29 0.70 -7.95
N ARG A 74 0.98 0.69 -7.50
CA ARG A 74 1.46 -0.25 -6.48
C ARG A 74 0.64 -0.14 -5.19
N ASN A 75 0.45 1.08 -4.69
CA ASN A 75 -0.35 1.31 -3.49
C ASN A 75 -1.79 0.82 -3.69
N ALA A 76 -2.39 1.05 -4.85
CA ALA A 76 -3.74 0.58 -5.15
C ALA A 76 -3.85 -0.96 -5.18
N LEU A 77 -2.89 -1.65 -5.79
CA LEU A 77 -2.84 -3.11 -5.87
C LEU A 77 -2.54 -3.77 -4.51
N SER A 78 -1.89 -3.04 -3.59
CA SER A 78 -1.60 -3.53 -2.25
C SER A 78 -2.84 -3.90 -1.44
N VAL A 79 -3.97 -3.23 -1.69
CA VAL A 79 -5.30 -3.51 -1.11
C VAL A 79 -5.76 -4.94 -1.43
N GLN A 80 -5.33 -5.47 -2.58
CA GLN A 80 -5.65 -6.82 -3.02
C GLN A 80 -4.55 -7.83 -2.66
N GLY A 81 -3.68 -7.49 -1.70
CA GLY A 81 -2.61 -8.36 -1.23
C GLY A 81 -1.40 -8.42 -2.17
N LYS A 82 -1.37 -7.67 -3.27
CA LYS A 82 -0.24 -7.66 -4.21
C LYS A 82 0.97 -6.94 -3.62
N ASP A 83 2.14 -7.47 -3.89
CA ASP A 83 3.43 -6.86 -3.56
C ASP A 83 4.22 -6.81 -4.87
N ILE A 84 4.40 -5.61 -5.40
CA ILE A 84 4.90 -5.39 -6.75
C ILE A 84 6.10 -4.46 -6.69
N ASP A 85 7.14 -4.86 -7.42
CA ASP A 85 8.32 -4.05 -7.66
C ASP A 85 7.96 -2.82 -8.52
N VAL A 86 8.18 -1.63 -7.96
CA VAL A 86 7.77 -0.37 -8.60
C VAL A 86 8.57 -0.07 -9.87
N ASP A 87 9.83 -0.53 -9.94
CA ASP A 87 10.69 -0.35 -11.12
C ASP A 87 10.21 -1.22 -12.29
N ALA A 88 9.86 -2.48 -12.03
CA ALA A 88 9.26 -3.37 -13.02
C ALA A 88 7.93 -2.79 -13.53
N MET A 89 7.11 -2.28 -12.61
CA MET A 89 5.84 -1.62 -12.95
C MET A 89 6.05 -0.37 -13.81
N ALA A 90 7.03 0.47 -13.47
CA ALA A 90 7.37 1.67 -14.24
C ALA A 90 7.80 1.34 -15.67
N ARG A 91 8.59 0.27 -15.86
CA ARG A 91 8.97 -0.21 -17.20
C ARG A 91 7.76 -0.66 -18.01
N GLU A 92 6.85 -1.38 -17.37
CA GLU A 92 5.64 -1.87 -18.04
C GLU A 92 4.70 -0.73 -18.45
N MET A 93 4.60 0.32 -17.62
CA MET A 93 3.82 1.52 -17.91
C MET A 93 4.51 2.47 -18.90
N GLY A 94 5.73 2.18 -19.33
CA GLY A 94 6.51 3.08 -20.20
C GLY A 94 6.89 4.39 -19.51
N THR A 95 7.01 4.41 -18.18
CA THR A 95 7.40 5.58 -17.40
C THR A 95 8.81 6.04 -17.76
N THR A 96 8.98 7.33 -18.06
CA THR A 96 10.27 7.98 -18.30
C THR A 96 10.52 9.06 -17.24
N GLU A 97 11.60 9.83 -17.38
CA GLU A 97 11.82 11.03 -16.54
C GLU A 97 10.75 12.12 -16.73
N ASP A 98 9.96 12.04 -17.81
CA ASP A 98 8.78 12.89 -18.03
C ASP A 98 7.52 12.38 -17.31
N GLY A 99 7.60 11.22 -16.64
CA GLY A 99 6.50 10.56 -15.97
C GLY A 99 5.85 9.44 -16.79
N THR A 100 4.63 9.06 -16.40
CA THR A 100 3.78 8.13 -17.16
C THR A 100 2.82 8.95 -18.01
N ASN A 101 2.80 8.71 -19.32
CA ASN A 101 2.14 9.60 -20.28
C ASN A 101 0.62 9.67 -20.12
N SER A 102 -0.04 8.57 -19.76
CA SER A 102 -1.49 8.53 -19.65
C SER A 102 -1.98 7.57 -18.57
N ILE A 103 -3.17 7.86 -18.02
CA ILE A 103 -3.92 6.88 -17.21
C ILE A 103 -4.27 5.63 -18.02
N ASN A 104 -4.33 5.74 -19.35
CA ASN A 104 -4.57 4.61 -20.24
C ASN A 104 -3.38 3.63 -20.31
N ASP A 105 -2.18 4.04 -19.88
CA ASP A 105 -1.03 3.15 -19.72
C ASP A 105 -1.06 2.41 -18.36
N ILE A 106 -1.80 2.96 -17.39
CA ILE A 106 -1.95 2.40 -16.04
C ILE A 106 -3.03 1.31 -16.00
N THR A 107 -4.18 1.54 -16.64
CA THR A 107 -5.33 0.60 -16.60
C THR A 107 -5.01 -0.82 -17.04
N PRO A 108 -4.26 -1.06 -18.15
CA PRO A 108 -3.85 -2.41 -18.54
C PRO A 108 -3.03 -3.13 -17.47
N VAL A 109 -2.10 -2.42 -16.81
CA VAL A 109 -1.26 -2.98 -15.74
C VAL A 109 -2.11 -3.34 -14.52
N LEU A 110 -3.03 -2.46 -14.11
CA LEU A 110 -3.99 -2.75 -13.04
C LEU A 110 -4.81 -4.02 -13.34
N ASN A 111 -5.35 -4.15 -14.55
CA ASN A 111 -6.16 -5.32 -14.92
C ASN A 111 -5.31 -6.61 -15.04
N LYS A 112 -4.09 -6.50 -15.58
CA LYS A 112 -3.15 -7.61 -15.63
C LYS A 112 -2.80 -8.13 -14.23
N GLU A 113 -2.41 -7.24 -13.33
CA GLU A 113 -1.97 -7.61 -11.98
C GLU A 113 -3.10 -8.16 -11.11
N THR A 114 -4.33 -7.70 -11.33
CA THR A 114 -5.52 -8.26 -10.69
C THR A 114 -6.02 -9.56 -11.34
N GLY A 115 -5.57 -9.87 -12.56
CA GLY A 115 -6.07 -10.99 -13.35
C GLY A 115 -7.53 -10.85 -13.76
N LYS A 116 -8.07 -9.61 -13.73
CA LYS A 116 -9.48 -9.31 -13.99
C LYS A 116 -9.59 -8.03 -14.79
N ASP A 117 -10.59 -7.97 -15.66
CA ASP A 117 -10.89 -6.77 -16.44
C ASP A 117 -11.91 -5.87 -15.71
N VAL A 118 -11.47 -5.23 -14.62
CA VAL A 118 -12.33 -4.51 -13.66
C VAL A 118 -11.99 -3.03 -13.47
N TYR A 119 -10.79 -2.61 -13.87
CA TYR A 119 -10.39 -1.21 -13.92
C TYR A 119 -10.75 -0.59 -15.25
N ARG A 120 -11.18 0.68 -15.19
CA ARG A 120 -11.56 1.51 -16.32
C ARG A 120 -10.94 2.90 -16.14
N SER A 121 -10.36 3.44 -17.20
CA SER A 121 -9.99 4.85 -17.25
C SER A 121 -11.23 5.68 -17.61
N VAL A 122 -11.52 6.71 -16.82
CA VAL A 122 -12.58 7.69 -17.09
C VAL A 122 -11.93 9.07 -17.05
N GLU A 123 -12.11 9.87 -18.09
CA GLU A 123 -11.45 11.16 -18.24
C GLU A 123 -12.48 12.30 -18.10
N ILE A 124 -12.13 13.30 -17.28
CA ILE A 124 -12.78 14.61 -17.25
C ILE A 124 -11.79 15.59 -17.89
N LYS A 125 -12.02 15.94 -19.15
CA LYS A 125 -11.07 16.72 -19.97
C LYS A 125 -11.22 18.22 -19.82
N ASP A 126 -12.45 18.66 -19.58
CA ASP A 126 -12.76 20.07 -19.48
C ASP A 126 -12.26 20.63 -18.15
N ARG A 127 -11.90 21.91 -18.15
CA ARG A 127 -11.39 22.60 -16.95
C ARG A 127 -12.39 22.63 -15.80
N LYS A 128 -13.67 22.46 -16.10
CA LYS A 128 -14.77 22.39 -15.14
C LYS A 128 -15.59 21.16 -15.45
N ALA A 129 -15.69 20.26 -14.46
CA ALA A 129 -16.57 19.12 -14.55
C ALA A 129 -18.04 19.56 -14.54
N ASP A 130 -18.86 18.94 -15.37
CA ASP A 130 -20.32 19.06 -15.27
C ASP A 130 -20.89 18.14 -14.19
N ASP A 131 -22.15 18.36 -13.81
CA ASP A 131 -22.81 17.60 -12.75
C ASP A 131 -22.80 16.10 -13.04
N LYS A 132 -23.03 15.70 -14.30
CA LYS A 132 -23.04 14.27 -14.70
C LYS A 132 -21.67 13.63 -14.53
N GLN A 133 -20.60 14.35 -14.85
CA GLN A 133 -19.23 13.89 -14.65
C GLN A 133 -18.91 13.73 -13.17
N THR A 134 -19.31 14.68 -12.32
CA THR A 134 -19.10 14.58 -10.87
C THR A 134 -19.93 13.47 -10.23
N ASP A 135 -21.17 13.28 -10.65
CA ASP A 135 -22.04 12.19 -10.19
C ASP A 135 -21.49 10.83 -10.59
N LYS A 136 -21.02 10.72 -11.84
CA LYS A 136 -20.36 9.50 -12.31
C LYS A 136 -19.10 9.21 -11.51
N LEU A 137 -18.24 10.21 -11.26
CA LEU A 137 -17.04 10.04 -10.44
C LEU A 137 -17.39 9.52 -9.05
N ARG A 138 -18.41 10.08 -8.38
CA ARG A 138 -18.86 9.61 -7.06
C ARG A 138 -19.35 8.17 -7.11
N ALA A 139 -20.17 7.81 -8.10
CA ALA A 139 -20.69 6.46 -8.27
C ALA A 139 -19.55 5.45 -8.52
N ASP A 140 -18.63 5.77 -9.44
CA ASP A 140 -17.48 4.92 -9.78
C ASP A 140 -16.56 4.70 -8.56
N VAL A 141 -16.32 5.76 -7.76
CA VAL A 141 -15.51 5.67 -6.53
C VAL A 141 -16.18 4.72 -5.53
N VAL A 142 -17.48 4.89 -5.28
CA VAL A 142 -18.23 4.00 -4.38
C VAL A 142 -18.17 2.56 -4.88
N GLU A 143 -18.52 2.31 -6.14
CA GLU A 143 -18.48 0.96 -6.72
C GLU A 143 -17.09 0.30 -6.62
N THR A 144 -16.03 1.08 -6.86
CA THR A 144 -14.65 0.59 -6.80
C THR A 144 -14.27 0.20 -5.37
N VAL A 145 -14.58 1.05 -4.40
CA VAL A 145 -14.28 0.81 -2.97
C VAL A 145 -15.13 -0.33 -2.40
N ASP A 146 -16.43 -0.38 -2.72
CA ASP A 146 -17.34 -1.51 -2.41
C ASP A 146 -16.78 -2.83 -2.93
N GLY A 147 -16.21 -2.78 -4.14
CA GLY A 147 -15.53 -3.86 -4.82
C GLY A 147 -14.19 -4.26 -4.20
N GLY A 148 -13.74 -3.61 -3.11
CA GLY A 148 -12.46 -3.88 -2.44
C GLY A 148 -11.25 -3.46 -3.27
N ARG A 149 -11.39 -2.42 -4.10
CA ARG A 149 -10.34 -1.89 -4.97
C ARG A 149 -10.09 -0.42 -4.65
N ALA A 150 -8.83 0.01 -4.75
CA ALA A 150 -8.48 1.42 -4.65
C ALA A 150 -8.64 2.13 -5.99
N VAL A 151 -8.87 3.44 -5.92
CA VAL A 151 -8.94 4.35 -7.09
C VAL A 151 -7.56 4.97 -7.31
N VAL A 152 -7.11 5.03 -8.56
CA VAL A 152 -5.94 5.80 -8.98
C VAL A 152 -6.44 7.05 -9.71
N ALA A 153 -6.05 8.23 -9.24
CA ALA A 153 -6.48 9.50 -9.81
C ALA A 153 -5.27 10.28 -10.34
N ASN A 154 -5.35 10.70 -11.60
CA ASN A 154 -4.44 11.68 -12.18
C ASN A 154 -5.14 13.04 -12.17
N ILE A 155 -4.51 14.05 -11.59
CA ILE A 155 -5.05 15.41 -11.51
C ILE A 155 -4.04 16.35 -12.17
N ALA A 156 -4.46 16.99 -13.25
CA ALA A 156 -3.66 18.04 -13.88
C ALA A 156 -4.08 19.41 -13.31
N GLY A 157 -3.10 20.16 -12.79
CA GLY A 157 -3.30 21.49 -12.23
C GLY A 157 -3.58 21.49 -10.72
N THR A 158 -4.13 22.60 -10.23
CA THR A 158 -4.42 22.82 -8.80
C THR A 158 -5.93 23.00 -8.60
N ALA A 159 -6.47 22.47 -7.50
CA ALA A 159 -7.84 22.73 -7.08
C ALA A 159 -7.89 23.87 -6.04
N VAL A 160 -9.00 24.59 -6.02
CA VAL A 160 -9.39 25.54 -4.95
C VAL A 160 -10.78 25.12 -4.46
N ASP A 161 -11.05 25.33 -3.17
CA ASP A 161 -12.36 25.12 -2.55
C ASP A 161 -13.34 26.24 -2.96
#